data_AF-A0A1E7G9J0-F1
#
_entry.id   AF-A0A1E7G9J0-F1
#
_cell.length_a   1.000
_cell.length_b   1.000
_cell.length_c   1.000
_cell.angle_alpha   90.00
_cell.angle_beta   90.00
_cell.angle_gamma   90.00
#
_symmetry.space_group_name_H-M   'P 1'
#
loop_
_entity.id
_entity.type
_entity.pdbx_description
1 polymer ?
#
loop_
_entity_poly.entity_id
_entity_poly.type
_entity_poly.pdbx_seq_one_letter_code
_entity_poly.pdbx_strand_id
1 'polypeptide(L)'
;MKEYKADTTFPGVTGRTADQSEPAWPEPRRAKEGSPNVFFIVLDDTGFGQFGCYGSPIQTPNLDSLAAGGIAYTNMHTTELCSPSFTCMLTGREPPF
;
A
#
# COMPACT_ATOMS: atom_id res chain seq x y z
N MET A 1 -21.57 0.79 10.81
CA MET A 1 -20.64 -0.33 10.59
C MET A 1 -20.45 -1.02 11.93
N LYS A 2 -20.71 -2.32 12.05
CA LYS A 2 -20.56 -3.05 13.31
C LYS A 2 -19.09 -3.46 13.44
N GLU A 3 -18.35 -2.81 14.32
CA GLU A 3 -16.95 -3.17 14.59
C GLU A 3 -16.87 -4.18 15.76
N TYR A 4 -15.90 -5.07 15.75
CA TYR A 4 -15.66 -6.04 16.84
C TYR A 4 -14.17 -6.18 17.15
N LYS A 5 -13.83 -6.41 18.41
CA LYS A 5 -12.43 -6.56 18.82
C LYS A 5 -11.84 -7.84 18.23
N ALA A 6 -10.58 -7.78 17.81
CA ALA A 6 -9.83 -8.98 17.48
C ALA A 6 -9.91 -9.98 18.65
N ASP A 7 -9.95 -11.27 18.31
CA ASP A 7 -10.05 -12.39 19.26
C ASP A 7 -11.39 -12.50 20.03
N THR A 8 -12.44 -11.78 19.57
CA THR A 8 -13.81 -11.96 20.06
C THR A 8 -14.69 -12.68 19.04
N THR A 9 -15.80 -13.25 19.48
CA THR A 9 -16.76 -13.93 18.60
C THR A 9 -17.33 -12.93 17.59
N PHE A 10 -17.33 -13.33 16.31
CA PHE A 10 -17.94 -12.54 15.23
C PHE A 10 -19.40 -12.23 15.58
N PRO A 11 -19.79 -10.94 15.69
CA PRO A 11 -21.11 -10.58 16.13
C PRO A 11 -22.10 -10.40 14.97
N GLY A 12 -21.67 -10.61 13.73
CA GLY A 12 -22.55 -10.58 12.57
C GLY A 12 -23.34 -11.88 12.40
N VAL A 13 -24.06 -11.97 11.30
CA VAL A 13 -24.87 -13.15 10.94
C VAL A 13 -24.34 -13.70 9.63
N THR A 14 -23.96 -14.98 9.61
CA THR A 14 -23.59 -15.69 8.38
C THR A 14 -24.82 -16.42 7.86
N GLY A 15 -25.59 -15.74 7.00
CA GLY A 15 -26.76 -16.31 6.34
C GLY A 15 -26.39 -17.19 5.15
N ARG A 16 -27.38 -17.84 4.53
CA ARG A 16 -27.17 -18.61 3.29
C ARG A 16 -26.92 -17.73 2.08
N THR A 17 -27.47 -16.52 2.10
CA THR A 17 -27.37 -15.51 1.04
C THR A 17 -26.98 -14.16 1.63
N ALA A 18 -26.50 -13.24 0.79
CA ALA A 18 -25.99 -11.94 1.25
C ALA A 18 -27.09 -11.09 1.93
N ASP A 19 -28.33 -11.18 1.48
CA ASP A 19 -29.50 -10.51 2.06
C ASP A 19 -29.88 -11.04 3.46
N GLN A 20 -29.44 -12.26 3.80
CA GLN A 20 -29.63 -12.90 5.10
C GLN A 20 -28.41 -12.74 6.01
N SER A 21 -27.38 -12.03 5.56
CA SER A 21 -26.12 -11.88 6.28
C SER A 21 -25.97 -10.47 6.82
N GLU A 22 -25.45 -10.36 8.05
CA GLU A 22 -25.12 -9.07 8.67
C GLU A 22 -23.61 -8.94 8.79
N PRO A 23 -22.98 -7.96 8.12
CA PRO A 23 -21.53 -7.79 8.18
C PRO A 23 -21.11 -7.19 9.52
N ALA A 24 -20.00 -7.69 10.05
CA ALA A 24 -19.22 -7.03 11.09
C ALA A 24 -17.75 -7.00 10.70
N TRP A 25 -17.03 -5.96 11.11
CA TRP A 25 -15.66 -5.70 10.71
C TRP A 25 -14.76 -5.71 11.94
N PRO A 26 -13.54 -6.29 11.87
CA PRO A 26 -12.62 -6.15 12.98
C PRO A 26 -12.34 -4.66 13.21
N GLU A 27 -12.27 -4.25 14.48
CA GLU A 27 -11.95 -2.88 14.87
C GLU A 27 -10.60 -2.50 14.22
N PRO A 28 -10.58 -1.50 13.32
CA PRO A 28 -9.37 -1.15 12.62
C PRO A 28 -8.37 -0.56 13.62
N ARG A 29 -7.08 -0.87 13.44
CA ARG A 29 -6.02 -0.18 14.19
C ARG A 29 -5.99 1.28 13.75
N ARG A 30 -6.54 2.16 14.57
CA ARG A 30 -6.53 3.61 14.34
C ARG A 30 -5.20 4.19 14.79
N ALA A 31 -4.65 5.11 14.00
CA ALA A 31 -3.47 5.85 14.39
C ALA A 31 -3.77 6.74 15.61
N LYS A 32 -2.76 7.02 16.43
CA LYS A 32 -2.92 7.94 17.57
C LYS A 32 -3.21 9.35 17.05
N GLU A 33 -3.93 10.15 17.84
CA GLU A 33 -4.16 11.56 17.52
C GLU A 33 -2.83 12.29 17.28
N GLY A 34 -2.77 13.11 16.23
CA GLY A 34 -1.55 13.80 15.78
C GLY A 34 -0.57 12.96 14.96
N SER A 35 -0.83 11.66 14.72
CA SER A 35 0.01 10.88 13.80
C SER A 35 -0.13 11.39 12.36
N PRO A 36 0.95 11.43 11.56
CA PRO A 36 0.87 11.82 10.16
C PRO A 36 0.09 10.77 9.34
N ASN A 37 -0.59 11.23 8.30
CA ASN A 37 -1.11 10.35 7.27
C ASN A 37 0.04 9.92 6.36
N VAL A 38 0.12 8.63 6.07
CA VAL A 38 1.09 8.08 5.11
C VAL A 38 0.30 7.62 3.89
N PHE A 39 0.64 8.16 2.72
CA PHE A 39 0.11 7.71 1.45
C PHE A 39 1.22 7.08 0.63
N PHE A 40 1.02 5.84 0.22
CA PHE A 40 2.03 5.05 -0.47
C PHE A 40 1.52 4.70 -1.86
N ILE A 41 2.26 5.12 -2.88
CA ILE A 41 1.93 4.90 -4.29
C ILE A 41 2.95 3.92 -4.87
N VAL A 42 2.46 2.81 -5.43
CA VAL A 42 3.29 1.82 -6.13
C VAL A 42 2.87 1.79 -7.58
N LEU A 43 3.86 1.86 -8.46
CA LEU A 43 3.67 1.74 -9.90
C LEU A 43 4.26 0.40 -10.33
N ASP A 44 3.42 -0.45 -10.91
CA ASP A 44 3.82 -1.77 -11.42
C ASP A 44 4.60 -1.62 -12.73
N ASP A 45 5.55 -2.52 -12.98
CA ASP A 45 6.40 -2.56 -14.19
C ASP A 45 7.02 -1.20 -14.59
N THR A 46 7.39 -0.39 -13.60
CA THR A 46 7.95 0.95 -13.86
C THR A 46 9.45 1.02 -13.58
N GLY A 47 10.22 1.25 -14.63
CA GLY A 47 11.68 1.39 -14.58
C GLY A 47 12.15 2.82 -14.30
N PHE A 48 13.40 2.93 -13.84
CA PHE A 48 14.04 4.19 -13.44
C PHE A 48 13.95 5.31 -14.49
N GLY A 49 14.15 4.99 -15.76
CA GLY A 49 14.17 5.95 -16.87
C GLY A 49 12.79 6.44 -17.34
N GLN A 50 11.70 6.10 -16.65
CA GLN A 50 10.34 6.47 -17.07
C GLN A 50 9.79 7.74 -16.43
N PHE A 51 10.54 8.36 -15.50
CA PHE A 51 10.13 9.61 -14.86
C PHE A 51 10.97 10.81 -15.31
N GLY A 52 10.33 11.94 -15.55
CA GLY A 52 10.96 13.20 -15.94
C GLY A 52 12.01 13.68 -14.95
N CYS A 53 11.75 13.50 -13.64
CA CYS A 53 12.72 13.78 -12.58
C CYS A 53 14.03 12.97 -12.65
N TYR A 54 14.06 11.87 -13.42
CA TYR A 54 15.26 11.09 -13.73
C TYR A 54 15.77 11.27 -15.17
N GLY A 55 15.24 12.26 -15.90
CA GLY A 55 15.68 12.60 -17.27
C GLY A 55 14.91 11.89 -18.38
N SER A 56 13.75 11.28 -18.08
CA SER A 56 12.89 10.67 -19.11
C SER A 56 12.34 11.71 -20.10
N PRO A 57 12.12 11.35 -21.38
CA PRO A 57 11.34 12.18 -22.31
C PRO A 57 9.82 12.14 -22.02
N ILE A 58 9.36 11.22 -21.17
CA ILE A 58 7.94 11.12 -20.77
C ILE A 58 7.62 12.25 -19.81
N GLN A 59 6.54 13.00 -20.09
CA GLN A 59 6.09 14.09 -19.23
C GLN A 59 5.36 13.54 -18.00
N THR A 60 5.97 13.65 -16.82
CA THR A 60 5.41 13.21 -15.54
C THR A 60 5.27 14.36 -14.53
N PRO A 61 4.60 15.48 -14.87
CA PRO A 61 4.68 16.73 -14.12
C PRO A 61 4.23 16.62 -12.65
N ASN A 62 3.27 15.73 -12.35
CA ASN A 62 2.83 15.51 -10.97
C ASN A 62 3.89 14.77 -10.13
N LEU A 63 4.56 13.78 -10.69
CA LEU A 63 5.65 13.06 -10.01
C LEU A 63 6.90 13.92 -9.91
N ASP A 64 7.18 14.73 -10.93
CA ASP A 64 8.30 15.66 -10.94
C ASP A 64 8.14 16.73 -9.86
N SER A 65 6.92 17.26 -9.67
CA SER A 65 6.58 18.18 -8.59
C SER A 65 6.75 17.54 -7.21
N LEU A 66 6.32 16.28 -7.05
CA LEU A 66 6.53 15.53 -5.80
C LEU A 66 8.02 15.32 -5.50
N ALA A 67 8.83 15.01 -6.51
CA ALA A 67 10.27 14.86 -6.35
C ALA A 67 10.95 16.19 -5.99
N ALA A 68 10.55 17.31 -6.61
CA ALA A 68 11.08 18.64 -6.33
C ALA A 68 10.72 19.15 -4.92
N GLY A 69 9.56 18.77 -4.40
CA GLY A 69 9.13 19.09 -3.03
C GLY A 69 9.60 18.10 -1.97
N GLY A 70 10.37 17.08 -2.34
CA GLY A 70 10.70 15.94 -1.48
C GLY A 70 12.13 15.42 -1.66
N ILE A 71 12.28 14.10 -1.53
CA ILE A 71 13.54 13.39 -1.69
C ILE A 71 13.38 12.36 -2.81
N ALA A 72 14.29 12.37 -3.76
CA ALA A 72 14.39 11.39 -4.83
C ALA A 72 15.59 10.46 -4.60
N TYR A 73 15.42 9.16 -4.87
CA TYR A 73 16.46 8.15 -4.70
C TYR A 73 16.94 7.67 -6.08
N THR A 74 18.25 7.72 -6.30
CA THR A 74 18.88 7.32 -7.57
C THR A 74 19.44 5.89 -7.56
N ASN A 75 19.44 5.23 -6.40
CA ASN A 75 19.94 3.87 -6.22
C ASN A 75 18.98 3.03 -5.37
N MET A 76 17.79 2.78 -5.91
CA MET A 76 16.78 1.89 -5.33
C MET A 76 16.80 0.55 -6.07
N HIS A 77 16.64 -0.54 -5.32
CA HIS A 77 16.63 -1.90 -5.87
C HIS A 77 15.28 -2.57 -5.59
N THR A 78 14.86 -3.41 -6.52
CA THR A 78 13.70 -4.30 -6.40
C THR A 78 14.15 -5.74 -6.64
N THR A 79 13.30 -6.71 -6.32
CA THR A 79 13.53 -8.07 -6.82
C THR A 79 13.20 -8.13 -8.32
N GLU A 80 13.59 -9.22 -8.98
CA GLU A 80 13.38 -9.39 -10.43
C GLU A 80 11.89 -9.57 -10.83
N LEU A 81 10.98 -9.71 -9.85
CA LEU A 81 9.57 -10.01 -10.08
C LEU A 81 8.65 -9.11 -9.24
N CYS A 82 7.43 -8.87 -9.72
CA CYS A 82 6.45 -8.00 -9.03
C CYS A 82 6.01 -8.59 -7.68
N SER A 83 5.61 -9.86 -7.63
CA SER A 83 5.08 -10.49 -6.42
C SER A 83 6.10 -10.55 -5.27
N PRO A 84 7.37 -10.95 -5.49
CA PRO A 84 8.38 -10.91 -4.43
C PRO A 84 8.70 -9.48 -4.01
N SER A 85 8.81 -8.50 -4.92
CA SER A 85 9.04 -7.09 -4.57
C SER A 85 7.93 -6.54 -3.67
N PHE A 86 6.67 -6.79 -4.02
CA PHE A 86 5.53 -6.36 -3.22
C PHE A 86 5.47 -7.07 -1.86
N THR A 87 5.83 -8.35 -1.81
CA THR A 87 5.90 -9.12 -0.55
C THR A 87 6.99 -8.58 0.37
N CYS A 88 8.17 -8.24 -0.16
CA CYS A 88 9.26 -7.65 0.61
C CYS A 88 8.84 -6.31 1.21
N MET A 89 8.17 -5.49 0.42
CA MET A 89 7.65 -4.19 0.82
C MET A 89 6.60 -4.27 1.93
N LEU A 90 5.65 -5.21 1.85
CA LEU A 90 4.61 -5.38 2.87
C LEU A 90 5.12 -6.01 4.17
N THR A 91 6.09 -6.91 4.06
CA THR A 91 6.57 -7.69 5.22
C THR A 91 7.86 -7.15 5.82
N GLY A 92 8.60 -6.31 5.10
CA GLY A 92 9.93 -5.85 5.47
C GLY A 92 10.98 -6.96 5.47
N ARG A 93 10.81 -8.00 4.63
CA ARG A 93 11.67 -9.19 4.60
C ARG A 93 12.12 -9.52 3.19
N GLU A 94 13.38 -9.87 3.02
CA GLU A 94 13.90 -10.41 1.76
C GLU A 94 13.33 -11.81 1.49
N PRO A 95 13.20 -12.22 0.20
CA PRO A 95 12.80 -13.56 -0.16
C PRO A 95 13.84 -14.57 0.35
N PRO A 96 13.41 -15.77 0.77
CA PRO A 96 14.35 -16.84 1.00
C PRO A 96 14.89 -17.32 -0.36
N PHE A 97 16.20 -17.12 -0.55
CA PHE A 97 17.03 -17.53 -1.71
C PHE A 97 16.86 -16.70 -2.98
#